data_AF-A0A6L2ZSF5-F1
#
_entry.id   AF-A0A6L2ZSF5-F1
#
_cell.length_a   1.000
_cell.length_b   1.000
_cell.length_c   1.000
_cell.angle_alpha   90.00
_cell.angle_beta   90.00
_cell.angle_gamma   90.00
#
_symmetry.space_group_name_H-M   'P 1'
#
loop_
_entity.id
_entity.type
_entity.pdbx_description
1 polymer ?
#
loop_
_entity_poly.entity_id
_entity_poly.type
_entity_poly.pdbx_seq_one_letter_code
_entity_poly.pdbx_strand_id
1 'polypeptide(L)'
;MNHVDSLAKELLKESVQWKKSFGQERELTFKYLTPDYHGSAYHSDDQYYTNLSPFTVQQREITQSILDEIADLTGLRFRLVGSDDASNLTFKRVA
;
A
#
# COMPACT_ATOMS: atom_id res chain seq x y z
N MET A 1 -27.82 -18.91 7.38
CA MET A 1 -26.83 -18.02 6.74
C MET A 1 -25.94 -17.52 7.85
N ASN A 2 -24.66 -17.82 7.81
CA ASN A 2 -23.78 -17.68 8.97
C ASN A 2 -23.36 -16.20 9.09
N HIS A 3 -23.21 -15.70 10.32
CA HIS A 3 -22.89 -14.28 10.57
C HIS A 3 -21.64 -13.81 9.79
N VAL A 4 -20.67 -14.71 9.60
CA VAL A 4 -19.43 -14.47 8.84
C VAL A 4 -19.72 -14.23 7.34
N ASP A 5 -20.65 -15.00 6.74
CA ASP A 5 -21.01 -14.84 5.32
C ASP A 5 -21.77 -13.54 5.08
N SER A 6 -22.56 -13.10 6.06
CA SER A 6 -23.28 -11.82 6.01
C SER A 6 -22.30 -10.64 6.08
N LEU A 7 -21.34 -10.71 7.01
CA LEU A 7 -20.32 -9.67 7.18
C LEU A 7 -19.40 -9.58 5.94
N ALA A 8 -18.98 -10.72 5.39
CA ALA A 8 -18.18 -10.75 4.17
C ALA A 8 -18.93 -10.14 2.98
N LYS A 9 -20.23 -10.44 2.82
CA LYS A 9 -21.05 -9.84 1.76
C LYS A 9 -21.25 -8.33 1.95
N GLU A 10 -21.41 -7.87 3.18
CA GLU A 10 -21.55 -6.45 3.49
C GLU A 10 -20.25 -5.68 3.19
N LEU A 11 -19.10 -6.23 3.61
CA LEU A 11 -17.77 -5.67 3.30
C LEU A 11 -17.47 -5.66 1.79
N LEU A 12 -18.02 -6.61 1.04
CA LEU A 12 -17.80 -6.71 -0.41
C LEU A 12 -18.75 -5.85 -1.25
N LYS A 13 -19.83 -5.32 -0.65
CA LYS A 13 -20.91 -4.63 -1.38
C LYS A 13 -20.45 -3.35 -2.09
N GLU A 14 -19.44 -2.67 -1.56
CA GLU A 14 -18.76 -1.52 -2.18
C GLU A 14 -17.27 -1.79 -2.44
N SER A 15 -16.86 -3.05 -2.48
CA SER A 15 -15.44 -3.38 -2.57
C SER A 15 -14.84 -3.01 -3.93
N VAL A 16 -13.84 -2.14 -3.88
CA VAL A 16 -12.92 -1.90 -5.00
C VAL A 16 -11.77 -2.89 -4.86
N GLN A 17 -11.51 -3.64 -5.93
CA GLN A 17 -10.45 -4.65 -5.95
C GLN A 17 -9.44 -4.31 -7.06
N TRP A 18 -8.16 -4.55 -6.78
CA TRP A 18 -7.14 -4.52 -7.81
C TRP A 18 -7.46 -5.58 -8.86
N LYS A 19 -7.61 -5.16 -10.13
CA LYS A 19 -7.92 -6.08 -11.22
C LYS A 19 -6.74 -7.03 -11.42
N LYS A 20 -7.02 -8.33 -11.35
CA LYS A 20 -6.04 -9.37 -11.70
C LYS A 20 -5.95 -9.46 -13.22
N SER A 21 -4.77 -9.24 -13.78
CA SER A 21 -4.52 -9.56 -15.20
C SER A 21 -4.54 -11.08 -15.38
N PHE A 22 -5.10 -11.57 -16.49
CA PHE A 22 -5.15 -13.00 -16.76
C PHE A 22 -3.74 -13.60 -16.79
N GLY A 23 -3.49 -14.66 -16.00
CA GLY A 23 -2.20 -15.35 -15.93
C GLY A 23 -1.13 -14.72 -15.02
N GLN A 24 -1.37 -13.55 -14.39
CA GLN A 24 -0.44 -12.99 -13.40
C GLN A 24 -0.69 -13.56 -12.00
N GLU A 25 0.38 -13.80 -11.25
CA GLU A 25 0.31 -13.99 -9.79
C GLU A 25 -0.34 -12.76 -9.16
N ARG A 26 -1.02 -12.92 -8.01
CA ARG A 26 -1.62 -11.78 -7.30
C ARG A 26 -0.53 -10.99 -6.56
N GLU A 27 0.36 -10.35 -7.33
CA GLU A 27 1.42 -9.51 -6.80
C GLU A 27 0.98 -8.04 -6.79
N LEU A 28 1.18 -7.37 -5.65
CA LEU A 28 1.06 -5.93 -5.50
C LEU A 28 2.43 -5.35 -5.17
N THR A 29 2.75 -4.22 -5.75
CA THR A 29 4.00 -3.49 -5.49
C THR A 29 3.77 -2.41 -4.44
N PHE A 30 4.75 -2.21 -3.57
CA PHE A 30 4.71 -1.13 -2.58
C PHE A 30 6.04 -0.39 -2.49
N LYS A 31 6.00 0.86 -2.03
CA LYS A 31 7.20 1.66 -1.77
C LYS A 31 7.07 2.52 -0.53
N TYR A 32 8.22 2.85 0.05
CA TYR A 32 8.34 3.90 1.05
C TYR A 32 8.72 5.20 0.35
N LEU A 33 7.94 6.25 0.58
CA LEU A 33 8.23 7.55 0.01
C LEU A 33 9.52 8.09 0.62
N THR A 34 10.52 8.35 -0.23
CA THR A 34 11.70 9.13 0.14
C THR A 34 11.35 10.59 -0.12
N PRO A 35 11.30 11.45 0.92
CA PRO A 35 11.01 12.86 0.71
C PRO A 35 12.10 13.49 -0.15
N ASP A 36 11.70 14.17 -1.21
CA ASP A 36 12.59 15.07 -1.93
C ASP A 36 12.57 16.44 -1.23
N TYR A 37 13.66 16.75 -0.54
CA TYR A 37 13.83 18.03 0.16
C TYR A 37 14.34 19.15 -0.75
N HIS A 38 14.67 18.84 -2.01
CA HIS A 38 15.27 19.77 -2.96
C HIS A 38 14.43 19.96 -4.23
N GLY A 39 13.47 19.09 -4.50
CA GLY A 39 12.47 19.24 -5.55
C GLY A 39 11.43 20.29 -5.20
N SER A 40 11.18 21.21 -6.13
CA SER A 40 9.95 22.00 -6.14
C SER A 40 8.76 21.05 -5.93
N ALA A 41 7.91 21.33 -4.94
CA ALA A 41 6.78 20.48 -4.55
C ALA A 41 6.07 19.90 -5.79
N TYR A 42 6.13 18.58 -5.96
CA TYR A 42 5.49 17.91 -7.08
C TYR A 42 3.98 18.11 -7.00
N HIS A 43 3.46 18.90 -7.93
CA HIS A 43 2.04 19.19 -8.07
C HIS A 43 1.34 17.99 -8.73
N SER A 44 0.69 17.15 -7.92
CA SER A 44 -0.44 16.35 -8.38
C SER A 44 -1.56 16.49 -7.36
N ASP A 45 -2.60 17.23 -7.73
CA ASP A 45 -3.92 17.32 -7.09
C ASP A 45 -3.92 17.58 -5.57
N ASP A 46 -3.99 18.87 -5.22
CA ASP A 46 -4.48 19.46 -3.96
C ASP A 46 -3.90 19.00 -2.60
N GLN A 47 -2.91 18.11 -2.57
CA GLN A 47 -2.35 17.61 -1.30
C GLN A 47 -0.92 18.07 -1.07
N TYR A 48 -0.78 19.17 -0.33
CA TYR A 48 0.49 19.68 0.17
C TYR A 48 0.99 18.78 1.31
N TYR A 49 2.02 17.99 1.06
CA TYR A 49 2.74 17.26 2.11
C TYR A 49 4.01 18.04 2.49
N THR A 50 3.86 19.04 3.36
CA THR A 50 5.00 19.63 4.07
C THR A 50 5.45 18.69 5.19
N ASN A 51 6.73 18.72 5.57
CA ASN A 51 7.29 17.93 6.68
C ASN A 51 7.26 16.40 6.49
N LEU A 52 7.40 15.92 5.26
CA LEU A 52 7.62 14.49 5.06
C LEU A 52 8.95 14.07 5.66
N SER A 53 8.94 12.91 6.32
CA SER A 53 10.13 12.25 6.81
C SER A 53 10.27 10.86 6.22
N PRO A 54 11.48 10.32 6.12
CA PRO A 54 11.67 8.92 5.79
C PRO A 54 11.03 8.03 6.85
N PHE A 55 10.52 6.88 6.41
CA PHE A 55 10.13 5.79 7.31
C PHE A 55 11.31 5.33 8.17
N THR A 56 11.11 5.18 9.47
CA THR A 56 12.11 4.55 10.35
C THR A 56 12.20 3.05 10.09
N VAL A 57 13.29 2.44 10.54
CA VAL A 57 13.46 0.97 10.51
C VAL A 57 12.26 0.27 11.18
N GLN A 58 11.89 0.70 12.39
CA GLN A 58 10.75 0.13 13.12
C GLN A 58 9.43 0.24 12.34
N GLN A 59 9.17 1.37 11.67
CA GLN A 59 7.96 1.52 10.87
C GLN A 59 7.97 0.61 9.64
N ARG A 60 9.14 0.35 9.04
CA ARG A 60 9.28 -0.61 7.94
C ARG A 60 9.04 -2.03 8.40
N GLU A 61 9.57 -2.42 9.57
CA GLU A 61 9.35 -3.73 10.17
C GLU A 61 7.86 -3.98 10.46
N ILE A 62 7.17 -3.00 11.05
CA ILE A 62 5.72 -3.08 11.29
C ILE A 62 4.96 -3.22 9.97
N THR A 63 5.30 -2.41 8.97
CA THR A 63 4.66 -2.46 7.65
C THR A 63 4.85 -3.82 6.99
N GLN A 64 6.08 -4.36 7.04
CA GLN A 64 6.39 -5.67 6.50
C GLN A 64 5.58 -6.77 7.20
N SER A 65 5.54 -6.76 8.53
CA SER A 65 4.76 -7.72 9.32
C SER A 65 3.27 -7.72 8.95
N ILE A 66 2.68 -6.53 8.72
CA ILE A 66 1.27 -6.41 8.31
C ILE A 66 1.07 -6.95 6.88
N LEU A 67 1.98 -6.63 5.96
CA LEU A 67 1.91 -7.12 4.58
C LEU A 67 2.06 -8.65 4.51
N ASP A 68 2.93 -9.22 5.34
CA ASP A 68 3.12 -10.67 5.45
C ASP A 68 1.85 -11.35 5.99
N GLU A 69 1.23 -10.80 7.05
CA GLU A 69 -0.03 -11.33 7.59
C GLU A 69 -1.16 -11.28 6.54
N ILE A 70 -1.27 -10.19 5.77
CA ILE A 70 -2.24 -10.08 4.68
C ILE A 70 -1.92 -11.12 3.59
N ALA A 71 -0.65 -11.30 3.22
CA ALA A 71 -0.22 -12.28 2.22
C ALA A 71 -0.62 -13.70 2.63
N ASP A 72 -0.37 -14.08 3.88
CA ASP A 72 -0.71 -15.40 4.43
C ASP A 72 -2.22 -15.67 4.40
N LEU A 73 -3.03 -14.65 4.72
CA LEU A 73 -4.50 -14.79 4.75
C LEU A 73 -5.15 -14.79 3.36
N THR A 74 -4.51 -14.20 2.35
CA THR A 74 -5.16 -13.91 1.05
C THR A 74 -4.49 -14.56 -0.16
N GLY A 75 -3.28 -15.08 0.01
CA GLY A 75 -2.41 -15.56 -1.07
C GLY A 75 -1.92 -14.43 -1.99
N LEU A 76 -1.97 -13.18 -1.53
CA LEU A 76 -1.32 -12.05 -2.20
C LEU A 76 0.20 -12.13 -2.02
N ARG A 77 0.94 -11.56 -2.96
CA ARG A 77 2.38 -11.32 -2.83
C ARG A 77 2.62 -9.82 -2.80
N PHE A 78 3.50 -9.36 -1.93
CA PHE A 78 3.91 -7.96 -1.88
C PHE A 78 5.37 -7.83 -2.27
N ARG A 79 5.68 -6.91 -3.19
CA ARG A 79 7.04 -6.64 -3.65
C ARG A 79 7.42 -5.18 -3.42
N LEU A 80 8.52 -4.97 -2.71
CA LEU A 80 9.12 -3.64 -2.56
C LEU A 80 9.74 -3.20 -3.88
N VAL A 81 9.45 -1.96 -4.30
CA VAL A 81 10.06 -1.31 -5.47
C VAL A 81 10.81 -0.04 -5.07
N GLY A 82 11.60 0.53 -5.98
CA GLY A 82 12.33 1.77 -5.75
C GLY A 82 11.41 2.95 -5.47
N SER A 83 11.94 4.03 -4.86
CA SER A 83 11.15 5.24 -4.56
C SER A 83 10.56 5.88 -5.80
N ASP A 84 11.27 5.78 -6.92
CA ASP A 84 10.93 6.44 -8.18
C ASP A 84 10.07 5.55 -9.10
N ASP A 85 9.90 4.28 -8.73
CA ASP A 85 9.07 3.34 -9.46
C ASP A 85 7.58 3.57 -9.17
N ALA A 86 6.73 3.24 -10.14
CA ALA A 86 5.29 3.17 -9.92
C ALA A 86 4.98 2.02 -8.94
N SER A 87 4.05 2.25 -8.01
CA SER A 87 3.64 1.24 -7.03
C SER A 87 2.13 1.22 -6.83
N ASN A 88 1.59 0.07 -6.40
CA ASN A 88 0.18 -0.04 -6.00
C ASN A 88 -0.08 0.63 -4.65
N LEU A 89 0.89 0.51 -3.73
CA LEU A 89 0.83 1.09 -2.38
C LEU A 89 2.02 2.04 -2.15
N THR A 90 1.78 3.19 -1.52
CA THR A 90 2.83 4.13 -1.12
C THR A 90 2.66 4.48 0.34
N PHE A 91 3.70 4.26 1.13
CA PHE A 91 3.73 4.58 2.56
C PHE A 91 4.54 5.86 2.79
N LYS A 92 3.97 6.84 3.49
CA LYS A 92 4.61 8.13 3.81
C LYS A 92 4.50 8.49 5.29
N ARG A 93 5.56 9.04 5.86
CA ARG A 93 5.55 9.51 7.25
C ARG A 93 5.38 11.03 7.25
N VAL A 94 4.31 11.48 7.86
CA VAL A 94 4.10 12.90 8.17
C VAL A 94 4.75 13.14 9.53
N ALA A 95 5.63 14.14 9.61
CA ALA A 95 6.26 14.57 10.86
C ALA A 95 5.42 15.64 11.57
#